data_AF-A0A0A2WKD2-F1
#
_entry.id   AF-A0A0A2WKD2-F1
#
_cell.length_a   1.000
_cell.length_b   1.000
_cell.length_c   1.000
_cell.angle_alpha   90.00
_cell.angle_beta   90.00
_cell.angle_gamma   90.00
#
_symmetry.space_group_name_H-M   'P 1'
#
loop_
_entity.id
_entity.type
_entity.pdbx_description
1 polymer ?
#
loop_
_entity_poly.entity_id
_entity_poly.type
_entity_poly.pdbx_seq_one_letter_code
_entity_poly.pdbx_strand_id
1 'polypeptide(L)'
;MADDTDGDFAELSRWLPHDAARVRRIVAAFHRITVRDLLSMEHAAARGDWGEVRRLAERISMGCKHVGETRAAACLAPLLETQYEVSLKALYFAWYAPRRGGLLRLVDRAASVAMGEAFA
;
A
#
# COMPACT_ATOMS: atom_id res chain seq x y z
N MET A 1 12.40 24.93 15.41
CA MET A 1 12.40 24.08 14.21
C MET A 1 12.73 22.68 14.66
N ALA A 2 11.70 21.90 15.00
CA ALA A 2 11.86 20.50 15.32
C ALA A 2 11.94 19.75 14.00
N ASP A 3 13.04 19.05 13.82
CA ASP A 3 13.38 18.17 12.72
C ASP A 3 12.23 17.18 12.46
N ASP A 4 11.64 17.22 11.26
CA ASP A 4 10.52 16.37 10.83
C ASP A 4 11.04 14.97 10.46
N THR A 5 11.83 14.37 11.35
CA THR A 5 12.31 13.00 11.27
C THR A 5 11.24 12.01 11.74
N ASP A 6 9.98 12.20 11.35
CA ASP A 6 9.07 11.05 11.15
C ASP A 6 9.46 10.41 9.80
N GLY A 7 10.68 9.84 9.78
CA GLY A 7 11.35 9.36 8.57
C GLY A 7 10.52 8.34 7.80
N ASP A 8 10.76 8.23 6.50
CA ASP A 8 10.08 7.29 5.62
C ASP A 8 10.04 5.88 6.26
N PHE A 9 8.82 5.32 6.40
CA PHE A 9 8.60 4.03 7.07
C PHE A 9 9.12 4.00 8.53
N ALA A 10 8.88 5.07 9.31
CA ALA A 10 9.37 5.24 10.68
C ALA A 10 9.08 4.04 11.59
N GLU A 11 7.89 3.46 11.53
CA GLU A 11 7.53 2.29 12.34
C GLU A 11 8.39 1.06 12.00
N LEU A 12 8.58 0.79 10.70
CA LEU A 12 9.48 -0.28 10.25
C LEU A 12 10.94 -0.01 10.66
N SER A 13 11.38 1.25 10.58
CA SER A 13 12.72 1.66 11.01
C SER A 13 12.92 1.51 12.52
N ARG A 14 11.88 1.73 13.34
CA ARG A 14 11.91 1.46 14.79
C ARG A 14 12.01 -0.02 15.10
N TRP A 15 11.42 -0.91 14.29
CA TRP A 15 11.53 -2.37 14.48
C TRP A 15 12.90 -2.93 14.08
N LEU A 16 13.64 -2.22 13.21
CA LEU A 16 14.94 -2.63 12.69
C LEU A 16 16.01 -1.57 12.96
N PRO A 17 16.25 -1.21 14.24
CA PRO A 17 17.19 -0.16 14.57
C PRO A 17 18.59 -0.58 14.09
N HIS A 18 19.27 0.32 13.37
CA HIS A 18 20.61 0.13 12.79
C HIS A 18 20.71 -0.80 11.57
N ASP A 19 19.60 -1.25 10.97
CA ASP A 19 19.61 -2.07 9.74
C ASP A 19 18.89 -1.38 8.58
N ALA A 20 19.38 -0.21 8.19
CA ALA A 20 18.85 0.59 7.07
C ALA A 20 18.86 -0.20 5.75
N ALA A 21 19.84 -1.10 5.55
CA ALA A 21 19.90 -1.95 4.37
C ALA A 21 18.73 -2.95 4.32
N ARG A 22 18.35 -3.55 5.46
CA ARG A 22 17.18 -4.41 5.54
C ARG A 22 15.87 -3.65 5.40
N VAL A 23 15.75 -2.46 5.98
CA VAL A 23 14.59 -1.58 5.76
C VAL A 23 14.41 -1.32 4.26
N ARG A 24 15.46 -0.88 3.55
CA ARG A 24 15.42 -0.67 2.10
C ARG A 24 15.01 -1.93 1.33
N ARG A 25 15.52 -3.11 1.68
CA ARG A 25 15.13 -4.38 1.03
C ARG A 25 13.66 -4.73 1.25
N ILE A 26 13.14 -4.53 2.46
CA ILE A 26 11.73 -4.76 2.79
C ILE A 26 10.85 -3.79 2.00
N VAL A 27 11.20 -2.50 2.00
CA VAL A 27 10.46 -1.47 1.27
C VAL A 27 10.51 -1.72 -0.24
N ALA A 28 11.64 -2.17 -0.79
CA ALA A 28 11.77 -2.54 -2.20
C ALA A 28 10.92 -3.77 -2.58
N ALA A 29 10.80 -4.75 -1.67
CA ALA A 29 9.89 -5.88 -1.88
C ALA A 29 8.42 -5.43 -1.81
N PHE A 30 8.07 -4.61 -0.82
CA PHE A 30 6.75 -4.00 -0.68
C PHE A 30 6.36 -3.21 -1.93
N HIS A 31 7.21 -2.30 -2.41
CA HIS A 31 6.98 -1.51 -3.62
C HIS A 31 6.63 -2.40 -4.81
N ARG A 32 7.49 -3.38 -5.13
CA ARG A 32 7.32 -4.25 -6.30
C ARG A 32 6.03 -5.06 -6.24
N ILE A 33 5.70 -5.61 -5.07
CA ILE A 33 4.49 -6.42 -4.89
C ILE A 33 3.25 -5.53 -4.95
N THR A 34 3.26 -4.39 -4.27
CA THR A 34 2.10 -3.50 -4.17
C THR A 34 1.76 -2.84 -5.50
N VAL A 35 2.74 -2.40 -6.31
CA VAL A 35 2.50 -1.90 -7.68
C VAL A 35 1.78 -2.94 -8.51
N ARG A 36 2.29 -4.17 -8.52
CA ARG A 36 1.74 -5.27 -9.31
C ARG A 36 0.32 -5.60 -8.86
N ASP A 37 0.10 -5.70 -7.55
CA ASP A 37 -1.19 -6.06 -6.99
C ASP A 37 -2.22 -4.92 -7.20
N LEU A 38 -1.82 -3.64 -7.13
CA LEU A 38 -2.67 -2.49 -7.47
C LEU A 38 -3.12 -2.51 -8.93
N LEU A 39 -2.17 -2.67 -9.86
CA LEU A 39 -2.48 -2.75 -11.29
C LEU A 39 -3.39 -3.94 -11.61
N SER A 40 -3.12 -5.09 -10.98
CA SER A 40 -3.95 -6.29 -11.12
C SER A 40 -5.37 -6.05 -10.58
N MET A 41 -5.52 -5.27 -9.51
CA MET A 41 -6.80 -4.98 -8.89
C MET A 41 -7.63 -4.04 -9.78
N GLU A 42 -6.99 -3.05 -10.41
CA GLU A 42 -7.65 -2.17 -11.38
C GLU A 42 -8.10 -2.95 -12.62
N HIS A 43 -7.28 -3.87 -13.12
CA HIS A 43 -7.69 -4.76 -14.21
C HIS A 43 -8.82 -5.71 -13.82
N ALA A 44 -8.81 -6.26 -12.60
CA ALA A 44 -9.90 -7.09 -12.08
C ALA A 44 -11.22 -6.30 -12.00
N ALA A 45 -11.16 -5.07 -11.48
CA ALA A 45 -12.32 -4.17 -11.44
C ALA A 45 -12.86 -3.86 -12.84
N ALA A 46 -11.99 -3.63 -13.82
CA ALA A 46 -12.39 -3.41 -15.22
C ALA A 46 -13.08 -4.63 -15.85
N ARG A 47 -12.71 -5.85 -15.45
CA ARG A 47 -13.35 -7.11 -15.89
C ARG A 47 -14.59 -7.48 -15.07
N GLY A 48 -14.89 -6.76 -13.99
CA GLY A 48 -15.97 -7.10 -13.06
C GLY A 48 -15.66 -8.31 -12.17
N ASP A 49 -14.40 -8.68 -12.01
CA ASP A 49 -13.94 -9.79 -11.16
C ASP A 49 -13.79 -9.31 -9.71
N TRP A 50 -14.92 -9.20 -9.01
CA TRP A 50 -14.97 -8.61 -7.66
C TRP A 50 -14.34 -9.51 -6.59
N GLY A 51 -14.33 -10.84 -6.81
CA GLY A 51 -13.61 -11.78 -5.96
C GLY A 51 -12.10 -11.51 -5.98
N GLU A 52 -11.54 -11.32 -7.17
CA GLU A 52 -10.13 -10.97 -7.33
C GLU A 52 -9.81 -9.57 -6.79
N VAL A 53 -10.72 -8.59 -6.95
CA VAL A 53 -10.57 -7.26 -6.31
C VAL A 53 -10.42 -7.39 -4.80
N ARG A 54 -11.28 -8.17 -4.12
CA ARG A 54 -11.19 -8.37 -2.67
C ARG A 54 -9.87 -9.02 -2.27
N ARG A 55 -9.47 -10.10 -2.97
CA ARG A 55 -8.24 -10.83 -2.69
C ARG A 55 -6.99 -9.94 -2.84
N LEU A 56 -6.95 -9.09 -3.86
CA LEU A 56 -5.85 -8.15 -4.07
C LEU A 56 -5.87 -7.01 -3.06
N ALA A 57 -7.04 -6.47 -2.72
CA ALA A 57 -7.20 -5.49 -1.65
C ALA A 57 -6.68 -6.01 -0.30
N GLU A 58 -6.93 -7.28 0.01
CA GLU A 58 -6.45 -7.92 1.24
C GLU A 58 -4.93 -8.00 1.26
N ARG A 59 -4.32 -8.46 0.16
CA ARG A 59 -2.86 -8.53 -0.01
C ARG A 59 -2.19 -7.18 0.14
N ILE A 60 -2.75 -6.14 -0.49
CA ILE A 60 -2.22 -4.77 -0.37
C ILE A 60 -2.36 -4.28 1.08
N SER A 61 -3.50 -4.52 1.73
CA SER A 61 -3.74 -4.15 3.12
C SER A 61 -2.74 -4.80 4.07
N MET A 62 -2.47 -6.10 3.91
CA MET A 62 -1.43 -6.81 4.66
C MET A 62 -0.03 -6.22 4.40
N GLY A 63 0.30 -5.96 3.13
CA GLY A 63 1.57 -5.34 2.76
C GLY A 63 1.80 -4.01 3.45
N CYS A 64 0.77 -3.14 3.47
CA CYS A 64 0.81 -1.85 4.15
C CYS A 64 1.04 -2.02 5.66
N LYS A 65 0.33 -2.96 6.31
CA LYS A 65 0.51 -3.23 7.75
C LYS A 65 1.91 -3.74 8.09
N HIS A 66 2.50 -4.61 7.25
CA HIS A 66 3.85 -5.13 7.45
C HIS A 66 4.95 -4.06 7.38
N VAL A 67 4.69 -2.91 6.75
CA VAL A 67 5.63 -1.79 6.69
C VAL A 67 5.22 -0.63 7.62
N GLY A 68 4.23 -0.83 8.50
CA GLY A 68 3.74 0.17 9.45
C GLY A 68 2.77 1.21 8.86
N GLU A 69 2.34 1.05 7.62
CA GLU A 69 1.51 2.03 6.90
C GLU A 69 0.01 1.75 7.09
N THR A 70 -0.40 1.68 8.35
CA THR A 70 -1.77 1.29 8.75
C THR A 70 -2.83 2.26 8.21
N ARG A 71 -2.51 3.56 8.09
CA ARG A 71 -3.41 4.55 7.46
C ARG A 71 -3.68 4.25 5.99
N ALA A 72 -2.68 3.78 5.26
CA ALA A 72 -2.86 3.36 3.87
C ALA A 72 -3.67 2.08 3.78
N ALA A 73 -3.47 1.12 4.70
CA ALA A 73 -4.29 -0.08 4.79
C ALA A 73 -5.78 0.24 5.04
N ALA A 74 -6.08 1.27 5.85
CA ALA A 74 -7.44 1.66 6.19
C ALA A 74 -8.29 2.12 4.98
N CYS A 75 -7.67 2.59 3.90
CA CYS A 75 -8.43 2.98 2.71
C CYS A 75 -9.07 1.77 1.98
N LEU A 76 -8.56 0.56 2.23
CA LEU A 76 -9.06 -0.70 1.68
C LEU A 76 -10.09 -1.37 2.59
N ALA A 77 -10.20 -0.97 3.86
CA ALA A 77 -11.03 -1.66 4.87
C ALA A 77 -12.48 -1.89 4.42
N PRO A 78 -13.19 -0.91 3.81
CA PRO A 78 -14.56 -1.15 3.35
C PRO A 78 -14.67 -2.24 2.27
N LEU A 79 -13.64 -2.42 1.44
CA LEU A 79 -13.61 -3.49 0.43
C LEU A 79 -13.46 -4.89 1.07
N LEU A 80 -12.89 -4.96 2.26
CA LEU A 80 -12.61 -6.21 2.97
C LEU A 80 -13.76 -6.60 3.91
N GLU A 81 -14.44 -5.61 4.48
CA GLU A 81 -15.52 -5.83 5.45
C GLU A 81 -16.85 -6.20 4.79
N THR A 82 -17.04 -5.81 3.53
CA THR A 82 -18.29 -6.11 2.82
C THR A 82 -18.36 -7.57 2.38
N GLN A 83 -19.48 -8.23 2.66
CA GLN A 83 -19.71 -9.63 2.28
C GLN A 83 -20.29 -9.78 0.87
N TYR A 84 -20.98 -8.76 0.37
CA TYR A 84 -21.73 -8.81 -0.89
C TYR A 84 -20.97 -8.15 -2.06
N GLU A 85 -20.94 -8.80 -3.23
CA GLU A 85 -20.22 -8.30 -4.41
C GLU A 85 -20.79 -7.00 -4.99
N VAL A 86 -22.12 -6.84 -5.00
CA VAL A 86 -22.77 -5.61 -5.47
C VAL A 86 -22.32 -4.41 -4.63
N SER A 87 -22.22 -4.60 -3.31
CA SER A 87 -21.70 -3.60 -2.38
C SER A 87 -20.21 -3.36 -2.59
N LEU A 88 -19.43 -4.40 -2.93
CA LEU A 88 -18.00 -4.27 -3.22
C LEU A 88 -17.73 -3.37 -4.43
N LYS A 89 -18.51 -3.53 -5.51
CA LYS A 89 -18.44 -2.64 -6.69
C LYS A 89 -18.73 -1.19 -6.31
N ALA A 90 -19.81 -0.95 -5.56
CA ALA A 90 -20.17 0.40 -5.13
C ALA A 90 -19.07 1.03 -4.26
N LEU A 91 -18.54 0.28 -3.30
CA LEU A 91 -17.45 0.73 -2.42
C LEU A 91 -16.15 0.95 -3.18
N TYR A 92 -15.86 0.15 -4.20
CA TYR A 92 -14.69 0.37 -5.05
C TYR A 92 -14.73 1.77 -5.69
N PHE A 93 -15.84 2.13 -6.33
CA PHE A 93 -15.96 3.42 -7.02
C PHE A 93 -16.21 4.60 -6.08
N ALA A 94 -17.01 4.42 -5.03
CA ALA A 94 -17.39 5.52 -4.13
C ALA A 94 -16.36 5.78 -3.02
N TRP A 95 -15.64 4.75 -2.58
CA TRP A 95 -14.70 4.85 -1.47
C TRP A 95 -13.24 4.76 -1.90
N TYR A 96 -12.86 3.66 -2.55
CA TYR A 96 -11.47 3.36 -2.86
C TYR A 96 -10.94 4.26 -4.00
N ALA A 97 -11.62 4.34 -5.13
CA ALA A 97 -11.12 5.06 -6.31
C ALA A 97 -10.80 6.54 -6.04
N PRO A 98 -11.60 7.31 -5.27
CA PRO A 98 -11.26 8.68 -4.89
C PRO A 98 -10.05 8.79 -3.95
N ARG A 99 -9.76 7.72 -3.18
CA ARG A 99 -8.72 7.71 -2.14
C ARG A 99 -7.43 7.00 -2.58
N ARG A 100 -7.42 6.32 -3.74
CA ARG A 100 -6.27 5.53 -4.23
C ARG A 100 -4.99 6.37 -4.38
N GLY A 101 -5.11 7.68 -4.58
CA GLY A 101 -3.96 8.59 -4.63
C GLY A 101 -3.07 8.54 -3.38
N GLY A 102 -3.64 8.19 -2.20
CA GLY A 102 -2.86 7.95 -0.99
C GLY A 102 -1.97 6.70 -1.09
N LEU A 103 -2.50 5.61 -1.64
CA LEU A 103 -1.73 4.39 -1.88
C LEU A 103 -0.67 4.58 -2.96
N LEU A 104 -0.98 5.32 -4.04
CA LEU A 104 -0.01 5.63 -5.08
C LEU A 104 1.17 6.44 -4.53
N ARG A 105 0.89 7.48 -3.73
CA ARG A 105 1.96 8.25 -3.06
C ARG A 105 2.80 7.40 -2.12
N LEU A 106 2.20 6.45 -1.40
CA LEU A 106 2.94 5.52 -0.56
C LEU A 106 3.88 4.63 -1.39
N VAL A 107 3.39 4.14 -2.53
CA VAL A 107 4.20 3.35 -3.47
C VAL A 107 5.34 4.19 -4.05
N ASP A 108 5.09 5.44 -4.44
CA ASP A 108 6.14 6.35 -4.92
C ASP A 108 7.20 6.59 -3.83
N ARG A 109 6.78 6.83 -2.58
CA ARG A 109 7.68 6.96 -1.44
C ARG A 109 8.48 5.68 -1.20
N ALA A 110 7.85 4.51 -1.33
CA ALA A 110 8.52 3.22 -1.26
C ALA A 110 9.59 3.08 -2.35
N ALA A 111 9.31 3.57 -3.56
CA ALA A 111 10.28 3.60 -4.64
C ALA A 111 11.48 4.48 -4.28
N SER A 112 11.26 5.70 -3.77
CA SER A 112 12.33 6.61 -3.35
C SER A 112 13.25 6.00 -2.30
N VAL A 113 12.69 5.32 -1.28
CA VAL A 113 13.47 4.64 -0.23
C VAL A 113 14.20 3.41 -0.78
N ALA A 114 13.54 2.63 -1.63
CA ALA A 114 14.10 1.42 -2.22
C ALA A 114 15.25 1.72 -3.20
N MET A 115 15.10 2.79 -3.98
CA MET A 115 16.10 3.32 -4.90
C MET A 115 17.11 4.23 -4.21
N GLY A 116 16.93 4.45 -2.90
CA GLY A 116 17.62 5.38 -2.00
C GLY A 116 18.73 6.14 -2.69
N GLU A 117 18.50 7.43 -2.98
CA GLU A 117 19.57 8.32 -3.40
C GLU A 117 20.55 7.66 -4.40
N ALA A 118 20.12 7.46 -5.64
CA ALA A 118 21.06 7.20 -6.73
C ALA A 118 22.07 8.38 -6.94
N PHE A 119 22.07 9.41 -6.07
CA PHE A 119 22.85 10.64 -6.12
C PHE A 119 23.14 11.26 -4.73
N ALA A 120 23.53 10.46 -3.73
CA ALA A 120 24.20 11.01 -2.53
C ALA A 120 25.57 10.36 -2.32
#